data_AF-A0A8J2SQC4-F1
#
_entry.id   AF-A0A8J2SQC4-F1
#
_cell.length_a   1.000
_cell.length_b   1.000
_cell.length_c   1.000
_cell.angle_alpha   90.00
_cell.angle_beta   90.00
_cell.angle_gamma   90.00
#
_symmetry.space_group_name_H-M   'P 1'
#
loop_
_entity.id
_entity.type
_entity.pdbx_description
1 polymer ?
#
loop_
_entity_poly.entity_id
_entity_poly.type
_entity_poly.pdbx_seq_one_letter_code
_entity_poly.pdbx_strand_id
1 'polypeptide(L)'
;MDRVSRFFGNLPGLGGGAAPADAPLVDTAEKVQISSLALLKMLKHGRAGVPMEVMGLMLGQFIDDYTINCVDVFAMPQSGTGVSVEAVDPVFQTKMLEMLKQTGRPEMVVGWYHSHPGFGCWMSGVDINTQQSFEALNQRAVAVVIDPVQSVKGKVVIDCFRLINPQLMMLGDKPRQTTSNVGHLKKPSIQALIHGLNRHYYSMVIDYRKNELEEQMLTNLYKKTRVFQRPTCCLPS
;
A
#
# COMPACT_ATOMS: atom_id res chain seq x y z
N MET A 1 -9.38 49.34 -51.79
CA MET A 1 -8.78 49.26 -50.43
C MET A 1 -8.92 47.80 -50.00
N ASP A 2 -8.19 46.89 -50.64
CA ASP A 2 -8.55 45.45 -50.65
C ASP A 2 -7.33 44.52 -50.70
N ARG A 3 -6.29 44.84 -49.91
CA ARG A 3 -5.08 44.00 -49.81
C ARG A 3 -4.47 43.89 -48.40
N VAL A 4 -5.25 44.17 -47.36
CA VAL A 4 -4.81 44.01 -45.95
C VAL A 4 -5.62 42.93 -45.20
N SER A 5 -6.73 42.43 -45.75
CA SER A 5 -7.59 41.43 -45.09
C SER A 5 -7.22 39.96 -45.36
N ARG A 6 -6.02 39.66 -45.89
CA ARG A 6 -5.58 38.27 -46.15
C ARG A 6 -4.46 37.76 -45.24
N PHE A 7 -4.06 38.52 -44.23
CA PHE A 7 -3.04 38.08 -43.26
C PHE A 7 -3.58 37.63 -41.89
N PHE A 8 -4.90 37.69 -41.66
CA PHE A 8 -5.53 37.25 -40.41
C PHE A 8 -6.30 35.92 -40.52
N GLY A 9 -6.14 35.18 -41.64
CA GLY A 9 -6.95 34.01 -41.95
C GLY A 9 -6.31 32.64 -41.70
N ASN A 10 -5.17 32.54 -41.01
CA ASN A 10 -4.49 31.25 -40.87
C ASN A 10 -3.70 31.05 -39.56
N LEU A 11 -4.22 31.52 -38.42
CA LEU A 11 -3.80 30.95 -37.15
C LEU A 11 -4.58 29.64 -36.95
N PRO A 12 -3.91 28.47 -36.90
CA PRO A 12 -4.57 27.25 -36.50
C PRO A 12 -5.11 27.48 -35.10
N GLY A 13 -6.43 27.29 -34.97
CA GLY A 13 -7.13 27.47 -33.72
C GLY A 13 -6.40 26.72 -32.60
N LEU A 14 -6.27 27.41 -31.48
CA LEU A 14 -6.21 26.84 -30.14
C LEU A 14 -7.47 26.00 -29.89
N GLY A 15 -7.60 24.91 -30.66
CA GLY A 15 -8.46 23.79 -30.32
C GLY A 15 -7.92 23.25 -29.03
N GLY A 16 -8.71 23.39 -27.97
CA GLY A 16 -8.48 22.69 -26.72
C GLY A 16 -8.14 21.25 -27.05
N GLY A 17 -6.90 20.86 -26.73
CA GLY A 17 -6.53 19.47 -26.68
C GLY A 17 -7.42 18.85 -25.63
N ALA A 18 -8.56 18.30 -26.06
CA ALA A 18 -9.26 17.30 -25.30
C ALA A 18 -8.20 16.26 -24.96
N ALA A 19 -7.93 16.10 -23.65
CA ALA A 19 -7.18 14.96 -23.18
C ALA A 19 -7.74 13.71 -23.87
N PRO A 20 -6.90 12.77 -24.31
CA PRO A 20 -7.39 11.56 -24.97
C PRO A 20 -8.47 10.94 -24.08
N ALA A 21 -9.70 10.87 -24.62
CA ALA A 21 -10.91 10.53 -23.86
C ALA A 21 -10.93 9.09 -23.31
N ASP A 22 -9.92 8.29 -23.67
CA ASP A 22 -9.73 6.89 -23.25
C ASP A 22 -8.37 6.66 -22.57
N ALA A 23 -7.83 7.66 -21.86
CA ALA A 23 -6.78 7.34 -20.89
C ALA A 23 -7.41 6.50 -19.76
N PRO A 24 -6.86 5.30 -19.43
CA PRO A 24 -7.40 4.49 -18.35
C PRO A 24 -7.30 5.25 -17.04
N LEU A 25 -8.44 5.78 -16.57
CA LEU A 25 -8.53 6.48 -15.30
C LEU A 25 -8.52 5.45 -14.18
N VAL A 26 -7.73 5.71 -13.13
CA VAL A 26 -7.67 4.84 -11.97
C VAL A 26 -9.02 4.85 -11.26
N ASP A 27 -9.59 3.68 -11.03
CA ASP A 27 -10.90 3.54 -10.40
C ASP A 27 -10.78 3.44 -8.88
N THR A 28 -11.76 4.01 -8.18
CA THR A 28 -12.05 3.76 -6.76
C THR A 28 -12.19 2.29 -6.36
N ALA A 29 -12.57 1.42 -7.29
CA ALA A 29 -12.78 -0.01 -7.05
C ALA A 29 -11.50 -0.83 -6.83
N GLU A 30 -10.33 -0.22 -7.07
CA GLU A 30 -9.05 -0.94 -6.92
C GLU A 30 -8.82 -1.39 -5.47
N LYS A 31 -8.44 -2.65 -5.32
CA LYS A 31 -8.25 -3.34 -4.04
C LYS A 31 -6.92 -4.09 -3.97
N VAL A 32 -6.38 -4.16 -2.76
CA VAL A 32 -5.19 -4.94 -2.45
C VAL A 32 -5.58 -6.15 -1.63
N GLN A 33 -5.36 -7.34 -2.17
CA GLN A 33 -5.57 -8.60 -1.49
C GLN A 33 -4.29 -8.98 -0.73
N ILE A 34 -4.37 -9.03 0.59
CA ILE A 34 -3.23 -9.39 1.45
C ILE A 34 -3.46 -10.80 2.00
N SER A 35 -2.46 -11.67 1.82
CA SER A 35 -2.47 -13.02 2.39
C SER A 35 -2.33 -13.00 3.92
N SER A 36 -2.85 -14.04 4.57
CA SER A 36 -2.69 -14.25 6.02
C SER A 36 -1.21 -14.29 6.42
N LEU A 37 -0.35 -14.90 5.59
CA LEU A 37 1.09 -15.00 5.81
C LEU A 37 1.76 -13.62 5.80
N ALA A 38 1.48 -12.82 4.77
CA ALA A 38 2.02 -11.48 4.61
C ALA A 38 1.65 -10.62 5.82
N LEU A 39 0.37 -10.63 6.21
CA LEU A 39 -0.11 -9.87 7.35
C LEU A 39 0.62 -10.21 8.66
N LEU A 40 0.78 -11.50 8.95
CA LEU A 40 1.48 -11.96 10.16
C LEU A 40 2.95 -11.55 10.16
N LYS A 41 3.64 -11.66 9.02
CA LYS A 41 5.03 -11.23 8.88
C LYS A 41 5.18 -9.73 9.10
N MET A 42 4.31 -8.91 8.49
CA MET A 42 4.34 -7.47 8.67
C MET A 42 4.11 -7.07 10.13
N LEU A 43 3.13 -7.67 10.81
CA LEU A 43 2.87 -7.40 12.23
C LEU A 43 4.02 -7.84 13.13
N LYS A 44 4.59 -9.03 12.90
CA LYS A 44 5.76 -9.52 13.64
C LYS A 44 6.95 -8.58 13.47
N HIS A 45 7.20 -8.14 12.24
CA HIS A 45 8.30 -7.24 11.92
C HIS A 45 8.09 -5.85 12.54
N GLY A 46 6.91 -5.25 12.32
CA GLY A 46 6.55 -3.96 12.90
C GLY A 46 6.68 -3.94 14.43
N ARG A 47 6.25 -5.02 15.10
CA ARG A 47 6.36 -5.12 16.55
C ARG A 47 7.80 -5.26 17.04
N ALA A 48 8.66 -5.92 16.28
CA ALA A 48 10.09 -6.06 16.62
C ALA A 48 10.88 -4.76 16.42
N GLY A 49 10.40 -3.86 15.55
CA GLY A 49 11.03 -2.57 15.27
C GLY A 49 10.78 -1.48 16.32
N VAL A 50 9.70 -1.58 17.10
CA VAL A 50 9.30 -0.53 18.07
C VAL A 50 10.47 -0.21 19.03
N PRO A 51 10.85 1.08 19.20
CA PRO A 51 10.14 2.29 18.79
C PRO A 51 10.48 2.85 17.40
N MET A 52 11.35 2.20 16.64
CA MET A 52 11.75 2.66 15.30
C MET A 52 10.78 2.18 14.22
N GLU A 53 10.61 2.99 13.18
CA GLU A 53 9.85 2.63 11.99
C GLU A 53 10.63 1.59 11.20
N VAL A 54 9.99 0.48 10.79
CA VAL A 54 10.60 -0.55 9.94
C VAL A 54 9.96 -0.56 8.56
N MET A 55 10.69 -1.07 7.57
CA MET A 55 10.20 -1.20 6.20
C MET A 55 10.42 -2.60 5.63
N GLY A 56 9.65 -2.95 4.61
CA GLY A 56 9.91 -4.16 3.82
C GLY A 56 9.24 -4.11 2.46
N LEU A 57 9.59 -5.10 1.64
CA LEU A 57 9.06 -5.23 0.29
C LEU A 57 7.91 -6.25 0.28
N MET A 58 6.90 -5.93 -0.54
CA MET A 58 5.74 -6.77 -0.78
C MET A 58 5.92 -7.54 -2.08
N LEU A 59 5.75 -8.85 -1.99
CA LEU A 59 5.84 -9.77 -3.11
C LEU A 59 4.47 -10.29 -3.49
N GLY A 60 4.26 -10.40 -4.79
CA GLY A 60 3.02 -10.92 -5.32
C GLY A 60 2.91 -10.77 -6.83
N GLN A 61 1.68 -10.60 -7.26
CA GLN A 61 1.33 -10.50 -8.68
C GLN A 61 0.19 -9.51 -8.88
N PHE A 62 0.23 -8.83 -10.01
CA PHE A 62 -0.88 -8.05 -10.54
C PHE A 62 -1.80 -9.02 -11.29
N ILE A 63 -3.03 -9.21 -10.81
CA ILE A 63 -3.97 -10.16 -11.44
C ILE A 63 -4.66 -9.51 -12.63
N ASP A 64 -5.24 -8.34 -12.37
CA ASP A 64 -5.97 -7.49 -13.31
C ASP A 64 -5.70 -6.02 -12.95
N ASP A 65 -6.35 -5.08 -13.63
CA ASP A 65 -6.15 -3.64 -13.40
C ASP A 65 -6.71 -3.16 -12.05
N TYR A 66 -7.61 -3.93 -11.43
CA TYR A 66 -8.31 -3.57 -10.20
C TYR A 66 -7.83 -4.33 -8.95
N THR A 67 -7.07 -5.41 -9.11
CA THR A 67 -6.70 -6.31 -8.01
C THR A 67 -5.21 -6.55 -7.97
N ILE A 68 -4.60 -6.18 -6.85
CA ILE A 68 -3.21 -6.45 -6.54
C ILE A 68 -3.18 -7.54 -5.48
N ASN A 69 -2.52 -8.66 -5.78
CA ASN A 69 -2.42 -9.78 -4.84
C ASN A 69 -1.03 -9.81 -4.20
N CYS A 70 -0.97 -9.57 -2.90
CA CYS A 70 0.23 -9.70 -2.07
C CYS A 70 0.24 -11.09 -1.42
N VAL A 71 1.16 -11.93 -1.88
CA VAL A 71 1.31 -13.33 -1.44
C VAL A 71 2.25 -13.40 -0.25
N ASP A 72 3.38 -12.68 -0.30
CA ASP A 72 4.38 -12.72 0.75
C ASP A 72 5.06 -11.36 0.95
N VAL A 73 5.76 -11.21 2.07
CA VAL A 73 6.59 -10.04 2.36
C VAL A 73 7.92 -10.46 2.94
N PHE A 74 8.93 -9.62 2.79
CA PHE A 74 10.16 -9.74 3.54
C PHE A 74 10.62 -8.38 4.07
N ALA A 75 11.30 -8.42 5.21
CA ALA A 75 11.86 -7.26 5.87
C ALA A 75 13.15 -6.83 5.15
N MET A 76 13.32 -5.52 4.99
CA MET A 76 14.62 -4.97 4.58
C MET A 76 15.45 -4.69 5.84
N PRO A 77 16.77 -4.96 5.84
CA PRO A 77 17.63 -4.58 6.93
C PRO A 77 17.65 -3.06 7.06
N GLN A 78 17.60 -2.56 8.29
CA GLN A 78 17.63 -1.13 8.53
C GLN A 78 19.08 -0.64 8.54
N SER A 79 19.45 0.20 7.58
CA SER A 79 20.64 1.04 7.71
C SER A 79 20.27 2.20 8.64
N GLY A 80 20.62 2.06 9.92
CA GLY A 80 20.11 2.91 10.99
C GLY A 80 20.53 4.37 10.86
N THR A 81 19.57 5.25 10.55
CA THR A 81 19.53 6.64 11.06
C THR A 81 18.09 7.12 11.17
N GLY A 82 17.56 7.13 12.40
CA GLY A 82 16.57 8.07 12.94
C GLY A 82 15.22 8.31 12.25
N VAL A 83 15.19 8.70 10.97
CA VAL A 83 14.00 9.34 10.35
C VAL A 83 13.95 9.19 8.81
N SER A 84 14.85 8.43 8.17
CA SER A 84 14.81 8.31 6.70
C SER A 84 14.91 6.88 6.20
N VAL A 85 13.95 6.53 5.33
CA VAL A 85 13.92 5.32 4.51
C VAL A 85 14.95 5.45 3.38
N GLU A 86 16.22 5.69 3.73
CA GLU A 86 17.32 5.66 2.78
C GLU A 86 17.92 4.26 2.75
N ALA A 87 18.18 3.78 1.54
CA ALA A 87 18.72 2.46 1.22
C ALA A 87 17.73 1.30 1.33
N VAL A 88 16.76 1.27 0.40
CA VAL A 88 16.51 0.01 -0.29
C VAL A 88 17.84 -0.39 -0.93
N ASP A 89 18.59 -1.28 -0.28
CA ASP A 89 19.83 -1.78 -0.84
C ASP A 89 19.49 -2.67 -2.05
N PRO A 90 19.80 -2.22 -3.29
CA PRO A 90 19.48 -2.99 -4.48
C PRO A 90 20.22 -4.33 -4.51
N VAL A 91 21.37 -4.43 -3.83
CA VAL A 91 22.16 -5.67 -3.73
C VAL A 91 21.41 -6.67 -2.87
N PHE A 92 20.95 -6.26 -1.69
CA PHE A 92 20.14 -7.10 -0.81
C PHE A 92 18.84 -7.53 -1.50
N GLN A 93 18.12 -6.59 -2.13
CA GLN A 93 16.89 -6.89 -2.85
C GLN A 93 17.10 -7.93 -3.95
N THR A 94 18.12 -7.76 -4.80
CA THR A 94 18.39 -8.67 -5.91
C THR A 94 18.75 -10.06 -5.42
N LYS A 95 19.64 -10.14 -4.41
CA LYS A 95 20.06 -11.41 -3.81
C LYS A 95 18.90 -12.14 -3.16
N MET A 96 18.03 -11.42 -2.44
CA MET A 96 16.86 -12.00 -1.79
C MET A 96 15.84 -12.51 -2.82
N LEU A 97 15.57 -11.74 -3.88
CA LEU A 97 14.70 -12.16 -4.97
C LEU A 97 15.25 -13.40 -5.69
N GLU A 98 16.56 -13.49 -5.90
CA GLU A 98 17.19 -14.66 -6.49
C GLU A 98 17.06 -15.91 -5.59
N MET A 99 17.30 -15.76 -4.29
CA MET A 99 17.10 -16.84 -3.32
C MET A 99 15.65 -17.33 -3.29
N LEU A 100 14.68 -16.41 -3.35
CA LEU A 100 13.27 -16.77 -3.38
C LEU A 100 12.89 -17.52 -4.66
N LYS A 101 13.42 -17.10 -5.82
CA LYS A 101 13.23 -17.82 -7.09
C LYS A 101 13.72 -19.27 -7.01
N GLN A 102 14.85 -19.52 -6.35
CA GLN A 102 15.38 -20.87 -6.14
C GLN A 102 14.46 -21.75 -5.27
N THR A 103 13.72 -21.14 -4.34
CA THR A 103 12.74 -21.84 -3.50
C THR A 103 11.37 -22.05 -4.16
N GLY A 104 11.24 -21.75 -5.45
CA GLY A 104 9.97 -21.86 -6.19
C GLY A 104 9.01 -20.71 -5.94
N ARG A 105 9.51 -19.53 -5.55
CA ARG A 105 8.76 -18.30 -5.32
C ARG A 105 9.16 -17.23 -6.35
N PRO A 106 8.60 -17.27 -7.58
CA PRO A 106 8.98 -16.35 -8.66
C PRO A 106 8.23 -15.01 -8.62
N GLU A 107 7.60 -14.66 -7.50
CA GLU A 107 6.80 -13.43 -7.38
C GLU A 107 7.63 -12.15 -7.58
N MET A 108 6.98 -11.12 -8.10
CA MET A 108 7.57 -9.81 -8.31
C MET A 108 7.26 -8.86 -7.15
N VAL A 109 8.00 -7.76 -7.06
CA VAL A 109 7.71 -6.70 -6.09
C VAL A 109 6.47 -5.91 -6.56
N VAL A 110 5.42 -5.94 -5.74
CA VAL A 110 4.14 -5.23 -6.01
C VAL A 110 4.03 -3.91 -5.26
N GLY A 111 4.90 -3.69 -4.27
CA GLY A 111 4.87 -2.51 -3.42
C GLY A 111 5.80 -2.68 -2.22
N TRP A 112 5.60 -1.81 -1.24
CA TRP A 112 6.37 -1.81 -0.01
C TRP A 112 5.46 -1.50 1.17
N TYR A 113 5.90 -1.88 2.36
CA TYR A 113 5.21 -1.54 3.60
C TYR A 113 6.18 -0.93 4.59
N HIS A 114 5.65 -0.10 5.48
CA HIS A 114 6.38 0.39 6.65
C HIS A 114 5.48 0.51 7.87
N SER A 115 6.08 0.74 9.03
CA SER A 115 5.36 0.87 10.29
C SER A 115 5.41 2.28 10.86
N HIS A 116 4.27 2.80 11.31
CA HIS A 116 4.17 4.02 12.11
C HIS A 116 3.73 3.65 13.54
N PRO A 117 4.66 3.39 14.47
CA PRO A 117 4.30 2.94 15.81
C PRO A 117 3.69 4.09 16.64
N GLY A 118 2.37 4.05 16.83
CA GLY A 118 1.63 5.00 17.68
C GLY A 118 1.12 6.27 16.99
N PHE A 119 1.52 6.51 15.73
CA PHE A 119 1.11 7.71 14.97
C PHE A 119 -0.12 7.50 14.09
N GLY A 120 -0.60 6.26 13.94
CA GLY A 120 -1.65 5.90 12.99
C GLY A 120 -1.16 5.81 11.53
N CYS A 121 -2.07 5.49 10.61
CA CYS A 121 -1.74 5.27 9.20
C CYS A 121 -1.92 6.53 8.36
N TRP A 122 -0.82 7.13 7.93
CA TRP A 122 -0.73 8.28 7.01
C TRP A 122 0.66 8.26 6.35
N MET A 123 0.88 9.06 5.31
CA MET A 123 2.17 9.13 4.62
C MET A 123 2.88 10.45 4.96
N SER A 124 4.12 10.39 5.44
CA SER A 124 4.98 11.55 5.63
C SER A 124 5.55 12.07 4.31
N GLY A 125 6.18 13.25 4.34
CA GLY A 125 6.88 13.78 3.15
C GLY A 125 8.00 12.85 2.65
N VAL A 126 8.67 12.14 3.58
CA VAL A 126 9.68 11.14 3.23
C VAL A 126 9.03 9.94 2.56
N ASP A 127 7.91 9.45 3.09
CA ASP A 127 7.18 8.30 2.51
C ASP A 127 6.64 8.61 1.12
N ILE A 128 6.18 9.84 0.89
CA ILE A 128 5.73 10.31 -0.42
C ILE A 128 6.89 10.26 -1.43
N ASN A 129 8.07 10.76 -1.07
CA ASN A 129 9.24 10.74 -1.96
C ASN A 129 9.72 9.30 -2.25
N THR A 130 9.70 8.44 -1.24
CA THR A 130 10.02 7.00 -1.41
C THR A 130 9.00 6.34 -2.32
N GLN A 131 7.70 6.55 -2.09
CA GLN A 131 6.64 6.00 -2.92
C GLN A 131 6.74 6.49 -4.37
N GLN A 132 7.07 7.77 -4.60
CA GLN A 132 7.27 8.30 -5.95
C GLN A 132 8.41 7.57 -6.68
N SER A 133 9.47 7.20 -5.97
CA SER A 133 10.58 6.42 -6.52
C SER A 133 10.14 5.00 -6.90
N PHE A 134 9.29 4.36 -6.08
CA PHE A 134 8.70 3.05 -6.42
C PHE A 134 7.70 3.13 -7.59
N GLU A 135 6.89 4.19 -7.65
CA GLU A 135 5.95 4.42 -8.75
C GLU A 135 6.65 4.69 -10.09
N ALA A 136 7.86 5.27 -10.07
CA ALA A 136 8.69 5.42 -11.27
C ALA A 136 9.17 4.07 -11.84
N LEU A 137 9.37 3.07 -10.98
CA LEU A 137 9.71 1.70 -11.40
C LEU A 137 8.48 0.91 -11.81
N ASN A 138 7.39 1.07 -11.07
CA ASN A 138 6.11 0.43 -11.34
C ASN A 138 4.96 1.36 -10.94
N GLN A 139 4.23 1.85 -11.93
CA GLN A 139 3.12 2.80 -11.73
C GLN A 139 2.02 2.28 -10.79
N ARG A 140 1.91 0.95 -10.63
CA ARG A 140 0.93 0.29 -9.76
C ARG A 140 1.46 -0.05 -8.37
N ALA A 141 2.68 0.37 -8.04
CA ALA A 141 3.26 0.16 -6.71
C ALA A 141 2.32 0.71 -5.62
N VAL A 142 2.22 -0.03 -4.51
CA VAL A 142 1.40 0.35 -3.35
C VAL A 142 2.27 0.55 -2.12
N ALA A 143 1.87 1.51 -1.27
CA ALA A 143 2.47 1.74 0.04
C ALA A 143 1.50 1.28 1.13
N VAL A 144 1.90 0.32 1.96
CA VAL A 144 1.11 -0.16 3.10
C VAL A 144 1.68 0.37 4.42
N VAL A 145 0.84 1.00 5.23
CA VAL A 145 1.22 1.54 6.54
C VAL A 145 0.55 0.75 7.64
N ILE A 146 1.34 0.29 8.60
CA ILE A 146 0.87 -0.53 9.72
C ILE A 146 1.25 0.13 11.04
N ASP A 147 0.29 0.23 11.97
CA ASP A 147 0.58 0.66 13.34
C ASP A 147 0.56 -0.55 14.29
N PRO A 148 1.73 -1.12 14.65
CA PRO A 148 1.81 -2.28 15.55
C PRO A 148 1.54 -1.94 17.02
N VAL A 149 1.42 -0.65 17.38
CA VAL A 149 1.13 -0.20 18.75
C VAL A 149 -0.38 -0.05 18.95
N GLN A 150 -1.06 0.60 18.01
CA GLN A 150 -2.52 0.74 18.05
C GLN A 150 -3.26 -0.54 17.61
N SER A 151 -2.59 -1.42 16.86
CA SER A 151 -3.15 -2.73 16.51
C SER A 151 -3.25 -3.64 17.74
N VAL A 152 -4.46 -3.73 18.29
CA VAL A 152 -4.79 -4.60 19.43
C VAL A 152 -5.52 -5.85 18.97
N LYS A 153 -5.60 -6.88 19.83
CA LYS A 153 -6.37 -8.10 19.54
C LYS A 153 -7.82 -7.73 19.18
N GLY A 154 -8.20 -7.97 17.93
CA GLY A 154 -9.53 -7.70 17.39
C GLY A 154 -9.61 -6.55 16.38
N LYS A 155 -8.61 -5.67 16.32
CA LYS A 155 -8.54 -4.61 15.31
C LYS A 155 -7.09 -4.38 14.88
N VAL A 156 -6.80 -4.67 13.61
CA VAL A 156 -5.52 -4.32 12.99
C VAL A 156 -5.66 -2.95 12.34
N VAL A 157 -4.79 -2.02 12.74
CA VAL A 157 -4.69 -0.68 12.17
C VAL A 157 -3.71 -0.76 11.00
N ILE A 158 -4.28 -0.86 9.81
CA ILE A 158 -3.56 -0.96 8.53
C ILE A 158 -4.34 -0.18 7.48
N ASP A 159 -3.60 0.53 6.65
CA ASP A 159 -4.11 1.20 5.45
C ASP A 159 -3.12 1.07 4.31
N CYS A 160 -3.66 1.16 3.10
CA CYS A 160 -2.90 1.12 1.86
C CYS A 160 -3.12 2.44 1.13
N PHE A 161 -2.05 3.01 0.61
CA PHE A 161 -2.03 4.28 -0.08
C PHE A 161 -1.34 4.18 -1.43
N ARG A 162 -1.76 5.06 -2.35
CA ARG A 162 -1.05 5.36 -3.59
C ARG A 162 -1.09 6.87 -3.84
N LEU A 163 -0.07 7.40 -4.50
CA LEU A 163 0.00 8.82 -4.80
C LEU A 163 -1.00 9.23 -5.87
N ILE A 164 -1.39 10.50 -5.81
CA ILE A 164 -2.12 11.19 -6.87
C ILE A 164 -1.09 11.91 -7.72
N ASN A 165 -1.22 11.79 -9.03
CA ASN A 165 -0.40 12.56 -9.95
C ASN A 165 -0.69 14.08 -9.76
N PRO A 166 0.31 14.90 -9.41
CA PRO A 166 0.08 16.31 -9.10
C PRO A 166 -0.41 17.11 -10.31
N GLN A 167 -0.10 16.68 -11.54
CA GLN A 167 -0.62 17.30 -12.75
C GLN A 167 -2.15 17.17 -12.84
N LEU A 168 -2.72 16.04 -12.42
CA LEU A 168 -4.19 15.84 -12.41
C LEU A 168 -4.86 16.78 -11.41
N MET A 169 -4.23 17.02 -10.26
CA MET A 169 -4.75 17.97 -9.27
C MET A 169 -4.77 19.41 -9.78
N MET A 170 -3.74 19.84 -10.52
CA MET A 170 -3.67 21.19 -11.08
C MET A 170 -4.74 21.42 -12.14
N LEU A 171 -5.16 20.35 -12.83
CA LEU A 171 -6.22 20.39 -13.83
C LEU A 171 -7.62 20.46 -13.20
N GLY A 172 -7.75 20.26 -11.89
CA GLY A 172 -9.03 20.26 -11.18
C GLY A 172 -9.90 19.03 -11.45
N ASP A 173 -9.38 18.06 -12.18
CA ASP A 173 -10.08 16.82 -12.47
C ASP A 173 -10.09 15.91 -11.25
N LYS A 174 -11.19 15.15 -11.10
CA LYS A 174 -11.26 14.13 -10.06
C LYS A 174 -10.18 13.09 -10.35
N PRO A 175 -9.27 12.82 -9.39
CA PRO A 175 -8.11 11.97 -9.65
C PRO A 175 -8.49 10.50 -9.89
N ARG A 176 -9.73 10.11 -9.56
CA ARG A 176 -10.25 8.76 -9.73
C ARG A 176 -11.69 8.79 -10.26
N GLN A 177 -12.01 7.83 -11.11
CA GLN A 177 -13.40 7.54 -11.47
C GLN A 177 -14.04 6.74 -10.33
N THR A 178 -15.24 7.14 -9.90
CA THR A 178 -16.00 6.38 -8.89
C THR A 178 -17.02 5.48 -9.58
N THR A 179 -16.69 4.22 -9.80
CA THR A 179 -17.65 3.24 -10.37
C THR A 179 -18.37 2.44 -9.29
N SER A 180 -17.87 2.44 -8.05
CA SER A 180 -18.41 1.61 -6.96
C SER A 180 -18.36 2.31 -5.59
N ASN A 181 -19.24 1.86 -4.69
CA ASN A 181 -19.30 2.34 -3.30
C ASN A 181 -18.20 1.74 -2.40
N VAL A 182 -17.45 0.76 -2.91
CA VAL A 182 -16.43 0.01 -2.15
C VAL A 182 -15.32 0.94 -1.64
N GLY A 183 -14.92 1.93 -2.43
CA GLY A 183 -13.91 2.92 -2.05
C GLY A 183 -14.32 3.89 -0.94
N HIS A 184 -15.61 4.04 -0.64
CA HIS A 184 -16.12 4.96 0.38
C HIS A 184 -16.46 4.27 1.71
N LEU A 185 -16.19 2.97 1.83
CA LEU A 185 -16.63 2.17 2.97
C LEU A 185 -15.86 2.49 4.26
N LYS A 186 -14.60 2.91 4.16
CA LYS A 186 -13.75 3.23 5.31
C LYS A 186 -13.63 4.75 5.47
N LYS A 187 -14.14 5.27 6.58
CA LYS A 187 -13.95 6.69 6.93
C LYS A 187 -12.47 6.94 7.21
N PRO A 188 -11.85 7.95 6.58
CA PRO A 188 -10.45 8.25 6.81
C PRO A 188 -10.23 8.77 8.23
N SER A 189 -9.05 8.50 8.78
CA SER A 189 -8.62 9.12 10.04
C SER A 189 -8.45 10.63 9.85
N ILE A 190 -8.82 11.41 10.86
CA ILE A 190 -8.63 12.88 10.87
C ILE A 190 -7.14 13.22 10.68
N GLN A 191 -6.25 12.43 11.29
CA GLN A 191 -4.80 12.60 11.14
C GLN A 191 -4.37 12.44 9.68
N ALA A 192 -4.86 11.41 8.99
CA ALA A 192 -4.56 11.20 7.57
C ALA A 192 -5.07 12.36 6.69
N LEU A 193 -6.24 12.91 7.01
CA LEU A 193 -6.79 14.07 6.30
C LEU A 193 -5.92 15.32 6.48
N ILE A 194 -5.41 15.56 7.69
CA ILE A 194 -4.48 16.68 7.98
C ILE A 194 -3.17 16.50 7.20
N HIS A 195 -2.66 15.28 7.12
CA HIS A 195 -1.42 14.93 6.42
C HIS A 195 -1.60 14.76 4.89
N GLY A 196 -2.69 15.26 4.31
CA GLY A 196 -2.82 15.39 2.86
C GLY A 196 -3.51 14.23 2.15
N LEU A 197 -4.27 13.39 2.85
CA LEU A 197 -5.18 12.44 2.20
C LEU A 197 -6.19 13.18 1.30
N ASN A 198 -6.41 12.66 0.09
CA ASN A 198 -7.19 13.26 -1.00
C ASN A 198 -6.54 14.50 -1.66
N ARG A 199 -5.30 14.82 -1.29
CA ARG A 199 -4.47 15.82 -1.98
C ARG A 199 -3.27 15.10 -2.62
N HIS A 200 -2.36 14.59 -1.81
CA HIS A 200 -1.13 13.97 -2.33
C HIS A 200 -1.29 12.48 -2.60
N TYR A 201 -2.18 11.81 -1.87
CA TYR A 201 -2.42 10.37 -1.97
C TYR A 201 -3.87 10.04 -1.65
N TYR A 202 -4.30 8.85 -2.06
CA TYR A 202 -5.61 8.30 -1.71
C TYR A 202 -5.45 6.95 -1.01
N SER A 203 -6.48 6.57 -0.26
CA SER A 203 -6.57 5.25 0.38
C SER A 203 -7.16 4.22 -0.58
N MET A 204 -6.61 3.02 -0.56
CA MET A 204 -7.08 1.84 -1.28
C MET A 204 -7.73 0.85 -0.32
N VAL A 205 -8.68 0.08 -0.83
CA VAL A 205 -9.37 -0.93 -0.03
C VAL A 205 -8.49 -2.16 0.11
N ILE A 206 -8.32 -2.61 1.36
CA ILE A 206 -7.61 -3.85 1.68
C ILE A 206 -8.63 -4.97 1.83
N ASP A 207 -8.41 -6.06 1.12
CA ASP A 207 -9.16 -7.30 1.23
C ASP A 207 -8.24 -8.40 1.77
N TYR A 208 -8.78 -9.31 2.59
CA TYR A 208 -7.99 -10.36 3.23
C TYR A 208 -8.31 -11.70 2.60
N ARG A 209 -7.32 -12.30 1.94
CA ARG A 209 -7.48 -13.64 1.38
C ARG A 209 -7.13 -14.68 2.43
N LYS A 210 -8.08 -15.56 2.73
CA LYS A 210 -7.91 -16.71 3.62
C LYS A 210 -8.27 -17.97 2.85
N ASN A 211 -7.36 -18.95 2.85
CA ASN A 211 -7.68 -20.28 2.33
C ASN A 211 -8.33 -21.13 3.43
N GLU A 212 -9.15 -22.12 3.05
CA GLU A 212 -9.79 -23.03 4.02
C GLU A 212 -8.77 -23.75 4.91
N LEU A 213 -7.64 -24.18 4.34
CA LEU A 213 -6.55 -24.80 5.09
C LEU A 213 -5.92 -23.84 6.11
N GLU A 214 -5.74 -22.57 5.73
CA GLU A 214 -5.23 -21.55 6.65
C GLU A 214 -6.22 -21.28 7.77
N GLU A 215 -7.51 -21.21 7.45
CA GLU A 215 -8.58 -21.00 8.43
C GLU A 215 -8.67 -22.17 9.41
N GLN A 216 -8.58 -23.41 8.94
CA GLN A 216 -8.53 -24.61 9.79
C GLN A 216 -7.29 -24.60 10.69
N MET A 217 -6.12 -24.29 10.13
CA MET A 217 -4.86 -24.19 10.89
C MET A 217 -4.94 -23.11 11.98
N LEU A 218 -5.38 -21.90 11.63
CA LEU A 218 -5.53 -20.77 12.55
C LEU A 218 -6.56 -21.07 13.65
N THR A 219 -7.67 -21.73 13.29
CA THR A 219 -8.70 -22.15 14.24
C THR A 219 -8.16 -23.18 15.24
N ASN A 220 -7.37 -24.15 14.77
CA ASN A 220 -6.75 -25.16 15.63
C ASN A 220 -5.73 -24.54 16.60
N LEU A 221 -4.93 -23.57 16.14
CA LEU A 221 -3.97 -22.86 16.97
C LEU A 221 -4.67 -22.02 18.06
N TYR A 222 -5.79 -21.38 17.70
CA TYR A 222 -6.58 -20.60 18.65
C TYR A 222 -7.24 -21.48 19.73
N LYS A 223 -7.82 -22.61 19.34
CA LYS A 223 -8.44 -23.58 20.26
C LYS A 223 -7.42 -24.15 21.25
N LYS A 224 -6.23 -24.53 20.80
CA LYS A 224 -5.16 -25.05 21.67
C LYS A 224 -4.70 -24.04 22.72
N THR A 225 -4.54 -22.78 22.33
CA THR A 225 -4.17 -21.69 23.26
C THR A 225 -5.20 -21.52 24.38
N ARG A 226 -6.50 -21.65 24.09
CA ARG A 226 -7.56 -21.61 25.10
C ARG A 226 -7.61 -22.86 26.00
N VAL A 227 -7.29 -24.04 25.46
CA VAL A 227 -7.32 -25.29 26.23
C VAL A 227 -6.14 -25.42 27.20
N PHE A 228 -4.97 -24.86 26.86
CA PHE A 228 -3.79 -24.85 27.75
C PHE A 228 -3.87 -23.80 28.87
N GLN A 229 -4.79 -22.84 28.79
CA GLN A 229 -5.12 -21.89 29.87
C GLN A 229 -6.18 -22.43 30.85
N ARG A 230 -6.22 -23.74 31.11
CA ARG A 230 -6.93 -24.25 32.29
C ARG A 230 -6.09 -23.91 33.53
N PRO A 231 -6.70 -23.39 34.61
CA PRO A 231 -5.97 -23.05 35.82
C PRO A 231 -5.30 -24.33 36.34
N THR A 232 -4.04 -24.21 36.75
CA THR A 232 -3.38 -25.20 37.61
C THR A 232 -4.35 -25.50 38.76
N CYS A 233 -5.03 -26.64 38.70
CA CYS A 233 -5.89 -27.13 39.77
C CYS A 233 -5.08 -27.10 41.06
N CYS A 234 -5.62 -26.40 42.05
CA CYS A 234 -5.30 -26.57 43.45
C CYS A 234 -5.22 -28.07 43.74
N LEU A 235 -4.05 -28.54 44.18
CA LEU A 235 -3.92 -29.83 44.84
C LEU A 235 -4.54 -29.66 46.24
N PRO A 236 -5.59 -30.42 46.61
CA PRO A 236 -5.97 -30.52 48.02
C PRO A 236 -4.98 -31.46 48.71
N SER A 237 -4.31 -30.93 49.74
CA SER A 237 -3.63 -31.71 50.78
C SER A 237 -4.63 -32.17 51.83
#